data_AF-A0A369WRZ2-F1
#
_entry.id   AF-A0A369WRZ2-F1
#
_cell.length_a   1.000
_cell.length_b   1.000
_cell.length_c   1.000
_cell.angle_alpha   90.00
_cell.angle_beta   90.00
_cell.angle_gamma   90.00
#
_symmetry.space_group_name_H-M   'P 1'
#
loop_
_entity.id
_entity.type
_entity.pdbx_description
1 polymer ?
#
loop_
_entity_poly.entity_id
_entity_poly.type
_entity_poly.pdbx_seq_one_letter_code
_entity_poly.pdbx_strand_id
1 'polypeptide(L)'
;MLENAPLLVVVLVAILLVALLANYLVYRRQERALQRALKLKQLRLEAEKVLEALAVLNQIDCPKPARELLNQEVVRLLEQISRIKPEAGMLEQLRSQSDTIVGDSGSLNLENERAMKQAHAAIRFAIRFANHRRSIGALSSLQCDELSGELQRFDYQIEIDTHLGIGKRLLESDKPAVATTHFKQAKSFISRLHHQNPQRRELLEQVNELIAQALPFGTQARQQDKNE
;
A
#
# COMPACT_ATOMS: atom_id res chain seq x y z
N MET A 1 51.75 40.17 -47.14
CA MET A 1 50.81 39.04 -46.90
C MET A 1 50.41 38.83 -45.44
N LEU A 2 50.83 39.67 -44.48
CA LEU A 2 50.44 39.55 -43.05
C LEU A 2 49.36 40.54 -42.56
N GLU A 3 48.90 41.51 -43.37
CA GLU A 3 47.95 42.55 -42.91
C GLU A 3 46.55 42.01 -42.54
N ASN A 4 46.15 40.85 -43.07
CA ASN A 4 44.82 40.26 -42.81
C ASN A 4 44.83 39.20 -41.71
N ALA A 5 46.00 38.90 -41.12
CA ALA A 5 46.15 37.93 -40.03
C ALA A 5 45.25 38.23 -38.81
N PRO A 6 45.13 39.47 -38.29
CA PRO A 6 44.26 39.73 -37.15
C PRO A 6 42.77 39.56 -37.49
N LEU A 7 42.37 39.90 -38.72
CA LEU A 7 40.98 39.74 -39.18
C LEU A 7 40.60 38.25 -39.28
N LEU A 8 41.50 37.41 -39.79
CA LEU A 8 41.32 35.95 -39.85
C LEU A 8 41.15 35.34 -38.46
N VAL A 9 41.94 35.77 -37.47
CA VAL A 9 41.83 35.29 -36.08
C VAL A 9 40.49 35.70 -35.48
N VAL A 10 40.03 36.93 -35.68
CA VAL A 10 38.72 37.39 -35.17
C VAL A 10 37.57 36.60 -35.77
N VAL A 11 37.59 36.36 -37.09
CA VAL A 11 36.56 35.54 -37.76
C VAL A 11 36.57 34.10 -37.23
N LEU A 12 37.75 33.52 -37.02
CA LEU A 12 37.87 32.16 -36.50
C LEU A 12 37.35 32.03 -35.06
N VAL A 13 37.65 33.01 -34.20
CA VAL A 13 37.11 33.09 -32.83
C VAL A 13 35.59 33.28 -32.86
N ALA A 14 35.06 34.11 -33.75
CA ALA A 14 33.61 34.32 -33.88
C ALA A 14 32.88 33.03 -34.29
N ILE A 15 33.42 32.27 -35.25
CA ILE A 15 32.86 30.97 -35.65
C ILE A 15 32.88 29.99 -34.48
N LEU A 16 33.97 29.97 -33.70
CA LEU A 16 34.10 29.10 -32.53
C LEU A 16 33.07 29.43 -31.45
N LEU A 17 32.82 30.73 -31.20
CA LEU A 17 31.80 31.18 -30.25
C LEU A 17 30.39 30.83 -30.70
N VAL A 18 30.08 30.98 -32.00
CA VAL A 18 28.76 30.61 -32.56
C VAL A 18 28.54 29.09 -32.44
N ALA A 19 29.55 28.29 -32.75
CA ALA A 19 29.47 26.83 -32.60
C ALA A 19 29.24 26.41 -31.14
N LEU A 20 29.93 27.06 -30.19
CA LEU A 20 29.79 26.79 -28.75
C LEU A 20 28.39 27.19 -28.24
N LEU A 21 27.87 28.34 -28.68
CA LEU A 21 26.52 28.79 -28.35
C LEU A 21 25.45 27.84 -28.91
N ALA A 22 25.58 27.40 -30.16
CA ALA A 22 24.69 26.43 -30.76
C ALA A 22 24.68 25.11 -29.97
N ASN A 23 25.86 24.60 -29.60
CA ASN A 23 25.99 23.39 -28.81
C ASN A 23 25.36 23.56 -27.41
N TYR A 24 25.58 24.70 -26.75
CA TYR A 24 24.96 25.01 -25.47
C TYR A 24 23.42 25.03 -25.52
N LEU A 25 22.84 25.58 -26.58
CA LEU A 25 21.40 25.61 -26.78
C LEU A 25 20.83 24.21 -27.01
N VAL A 26 21.52 23.37 -27.80
CA VAL A 26 21.15 21.97 -28.00
C VAL A 26 21.24 21.20 -26.69
N TYR A 27 22.33 21.33 -25.95
CA TYR A 27 22.53 20.71 -24.65
C TYR A 27 21.43 21.11 -23.66
N ARG A 28 21.10 22.41 -23.54
CA ARG A 28 20.00 22.87 -22.68
C ARG A 28 18.64 22.29 -23.08
N ARG A 29 18.39 22.10 -24.38
CA ARG A 29 17.15 21.47 -24.86
C ARG A 29 17.11 19.99 -24.49
N GLN A 30 18.20 19.27 -24.69
CA GLN A 30 18.33 17.85 -24.33
C GLN A 30 18.19 17.64 -22.82
N GLU A 31 18.87 18.45 -22.01
CA GLU A 31 18.80 18.39 -20.55
C GLU A 31 17.36 18.61 -20.05
N ARG A 32 16.66 19.61 -20.58
CA ARG A 32 15.24 19.84 -20.24
C ARG A 32 14.34 18.67 -20.66
N ALA A 33 14.58 18.07 -21.82
CA ALA A 33 13.83 16.92 -22.28
C ALA A 33 14.08 15.69 -21.39
N LEU A 34 15.33 15.45 -21.01
CA LEU A 34 15.73 14.37 -20.11
C LEU A 34 15.11 14.53 -18.73
N GLN A 35 15.18 15.72 -18.13
CA GLN A 35 14.57 16.01 -16.83
C GLN A 35 13.05 15.80 -16.83
N ARG A 36 12.37 16.22 -17.91
CA ARG A 36 10.93 15.97 -18.07
C ARG A 36 10.63 14.48 -18.18
N ALA A 37 11.41 13.73 -18.95
CA ALA A 37 11.24 12.29 -19.10
C ALA A 37 11.46 11.53 -17.78
N LEU A 38 12.49 11.90 -17.02
CA LEU A 38 12.77 11.31 -15.71
C LEU A 38 11.65 11.61 -14.72
N LYS A 39 11.20 12.87 -14.63
CA LYS A 39 10.10 13.25 -13.75
C LYS A 39 8.80 12.53 -14.12
N LEU A 40 8.51 12.40 -15.42
CA LEU A 40 7.34 11.65 -15.89
C LEU A 40 7.41 10.18 -15.49
N LYS A 41 8.59 9.55 -15.63
CA LYS A 41 8.80 8.15 -15.20
C LYS A 41 8.58 7.99 -13.70
N GLN A 42 9.08 8.93 -12.89
CA GLN A 42 8.89 8.92 -11.43
C GLN A 42 7.41 9.04 -11.05
N LEU A 43 6.69 10.01 -11.62
CA LEU A 43 5.27 10.22 -11.34
C LEU A 43 4.41 9.02 -11.74
N ARG A 44 4.72 8.37 -12.87
CA ARG A 44 4.02 7.14 -13.28
C ARG A 44 4.24 6.00 -12.29
N LEU A 45 5.49 5.78 -11.90
CA LEU A 45 5.82 4.72 -10.94
C LEU A 45 5.20 4.99 -9.56
N GLU A 46 5.08 6.25 -9.17
CA GLU A 46 4.36 6.64 -7.95
C GLU A 46 2.86 6.39 -8.09
N ALA A 47 2.24 6.78 -9.21
CA ALA A 47 0.82 6.56 -9.48
C ALA A 47 0.48 5.06 -9.52
N GLU A 48 1.30 4.24 -10.18
CA GLU A 48 1.14 2.78 -10.23
C GLU A 48 1.15 2.16 -8.81
N LYS A 49 2.07 2.57 -7.95
CA LYS A 49 2.14 2.09 -6.56
C LYS A 49 0.90 2.47 -5.74
N VAL A 50 0.43 3.71 -5.88
CA VAL A 50 -0.76 4.19 -5.17
C VAL A 50 -2.01 3.47 -5.70
N LEU A 51 -2.13 3.27 -7.01
CA LEU A 51 -3.21 2.52 -7.65
C LEU A 51 -3.24 1.05 -7.23
N GLU A 52 -2.09 0.38 -7.19
CA GLU A 52 -1.98 -1.02 -6.74
C GLU A 52 -2.43 -1.16 -5.28
N ALA A 53 -1.96 -0.26 -4.40
CA ALA A 53 -2.41 -0.25 -3.02
C ALA A 53 -3.92 0.01 -2.91
N LEU A 54 -4.44 1.01 -3.64
CA LEU A 54 -5.86 1.33 -3.64
C LEU A 54 -6.72 0.15 -4.13
N ALA A 55 -6.26 -0.57 -5.15
CA ALA A 55 -6.93 -1.77 -5.65
C ALA A 55 -7.10 -2.83 -4.55
N VAL A 56 -6.02 -3.17 -3.87
CA VAL A 56 -6.04 -4.15 -2.79
C VAL A 56 -6.92 -3.67 -1.63
N LEU A 57 -6.85 -2.38 -1.26
CA LEU A 57 -7.67 -1.80 -0.21
C LEU A 57 -9.17 -1.81 -0.54
N ASN A 58 -9.54 -1.70 -1.82
CA ASN A 58 -10.93 -1.85 -2.27
C ASN A 58 -11.42 -3.29 -2.12
N GLN A 59 -10.60 -4.28 -2.52
CA GLN A 59 -10.98 -5.70 -2.48
C GLN A 59 -11.18 -6.25 -1.06
N ILE A 60 -10.56 -5.62 -0.06
CA ILE A 60 -10.72 -5.99 1.36
C ILE A 60 -11.72 -5.10 2.11
N ASP A 61 -12.40 -4.18 1.41
CA ASP A 61 -13.31 -3.17 1.99
C ASP A 61 -12.68 -2.35 3.14
N CYS A 62 -11.46 -1.86 2.90
CA CYS A 62 -10.76 -1.00 3.84
C CYS A 62 -11.58 0.26 4.20
N PRO A 63 -11.42 0.83 5.42
CA PRO A 63 -12.05 2.10 5.81
C PRO A 63 -11.98 3.19 4.74
N LYS A 64 -13.13 3.83 4.49
CA LYS A 64 -13.30 4.87 3.46
C LYS A 64 -12.28 6.01 3.55
N PRO A 65 -11.92 6.54 4.73
CA PRO A 65 -10.96 7.65 4.83
C PRO A 65 -9.59 7.31 4.22
N ALA A 66 -9.13 6.06 4.35
CA ALA A 66 -7.87 5.62 3.75
C ALA A 66 -7.97 5.57 2.23
N ARG A 67 -9.04 4.96 1.71
CA ARG A 67 -9.28 4.86 0.26
C ARG A 67 -9.38 6.22 -0.38
N GLU A 68 -10.13 7.13 0.23
CA GLU A 68 -10.31 8.50 -0.26
C GLU A 68 -8.98 9.27 -0.27
N LEU A 69 -8.15 9.12 0.78
CA LEU A 69 -6.84 9.75 0.83
C LEU A 69 -5.91 9.27 -0.30
N LEU A 70 -5.88 7.95 -0.59
CA LEU A 70 -5.11 7.42 -1.71
C LEU A 70 -5.71 7.85 -3.05
N ASN A 71 -7.04 7.86 -3.20
CA ASN A 71 -7.72 8.27 -4.41
C ASN A 71 -7.41 9.74 -4.78
N GLN A 72 -7.45 10.63 -3.80
CA GLN A 72 -7.05 12.04 -3.99
C GLN A 72 -5.59 12.17 -4.45
N GLU A 73 -4.71 11.31 -3.95
CA GLU A 73 -3.32 11.29 -4.39
C GLU A 73 -3.17 10.79 -5.84
N VAL A 74 -3.90 9.76 -6.24
CA VAL A 74 -3.95 9.31 -7.64
C VAL A 74 -4.37 10.47 -8.53
N VAL A 75 -5.47 11.15 -8.22
CA VAL A 75 -5.93 12.32 -8.99
C VAL A 75 -4.84 13.38 -9.10
N ARG A 76 -4.17 13.71 -7.99
CA ARG A 76 -3.05 14.67 -7.96
C ARG A 76 -1.89 14.25 -8.88
N LEU A 77 -1.50 12.98 -8.85
CA LEU A 77 -0.40 12.46 -9.68
C LEU A 77 -0.79 12.47 -11.17
N LEU A 78 -2.03 12.13 -11.50
CA LEU A 78 -2.55 12.19 -12.87
C LEU A 78 -2.57 13.63 -13.41
N GLU A 79 -2.97 14.60 -12.59
CA GLU A 79 -2.89 16.01 -12.95
C GLU A 79 -1.44 16.49 -13.17
N GLN A 80 -0.47 15.98 -12.40
CA GLN A 80 0.93 16.33 -12.62
C GLN A 80 1.49 15.70 -13.89
N ILE A 81 1.10 14.46 -14.19
CA ILE A 81 1.45 13.78 -15.43
C ILE A 81 0.88 14.55 -16.63
N SER A 82 -0.38 14.98 -16.57
CA SER A 82 -1.03 15.70 -17.68
C SER A 82 -0.38 17.04 -18.00
N ARG A 83 0.12 17.75 -16.98
CA ARG A 83 0.89 19.00 -17.16
C ARG A 83 2.22 18.78 -17.88
N ILE A 84 2.85 17.61 -17.73
CA ILE A 84 4.13 17.29 -18.38
C ILE A 84 3.90 16.73 -19.78
N LYS A 85 2.88 15.88 -19.95
CA LYS A 85 2.52 15.26 -21.24
C LYS A 85 0.98 15.30 -21.42
N PRO A 86 0.43 16.32 -22.10
CA PRO A 86 -1.01 16.52 -22.24
C PRO A 86 -1.66 15.58 -23.29
N GLU A 87 -1.02 14.47 -23.65
CA GLU A 87 -1.59 13.52 -24.62
C GLU A 87 -2.83 12.84 -24.03
N ALA A 88 -3.99 13.11 -24.64
CA ALA A 88 -5.31 12.66 -24.19
C ALA A 88 -5.40 11.15 -23.95
N GLY A 89 -4.69 10.32 -24.73
CA GLY A 89 -4.79 8.86 -24.63
C GLY A 89 -4.21 8.26 -23.34
N MET A 90 -3.24 8.92 -22.69
CA MET A 90 -2.60 8.34 -21.50
C MET A 90 -3.40 8.60 -20.23
N LEU A 91 -4.00 9.79 -20.11
CA LEU A 91 -4.92 10.10 -19.03
C LEU A 91 -6.15 9.18 -19.08
N GLU A 92 -6.66 8.90 -20.27
CA GLU A 92 -7.78 7.99 -20.47
C GLU A 92 -7.41 6.54 -20.06
N GLN A 93 -6.19 6.09 -20.36
CA GLN A 93 -5.69 4.77 -19.91
C GLN A 93 -5.51 4.68 -18.39
N LEU A 94 -4.98 5.73 -17.77
CA LEU A 94 -4.80 5.75 -16.31
C LEU A 94 -6.14 5.94 -15.57
N ARG A 95 -7.06 6.74 -16.11
CA ARG A 95 -8.43 6.88 -15.59
C ARG A 95 -9.23 5.60 -15.75
N SER A 96 -9.21 4.97 -16.92
CA SER A 96 -9.88 3.67 -17.12
C SER A 96 -9.31 2.59 -16.20
N GLN A 97 -8.00 2.58 -15.93
CA GLN A 97 -7.43 1.72 -14.89
C GLN A 97 -7.96 2.06 -13.50
N SER A 98 -7.99 3.34 -13.12
CA SER A 98 -8.59 3.78 -11.85
C SER A 98 -10.06 3.36 -11.73
N ASP A 99 -10.88 3.59 -12.75
CA ASP A 99 -12.30 3.27 -12.75
C ASP A 99 -12.56 1.77 -12.73
N THR A 100 -11.73 0.98 -13.43
CA THR A 100 -11.79 -0.50 -13.38
C THR A 100 -11.37 -1.03 -12.00
N ILE A 101 -10.33 -0.43 -11.41
CA ILE A 101 -9.83 -0.78 -10.08
C ILE A 101 -10.84 -0.40 -8.98
N VAL A 102 -11.56 0.71 -9.14
CA VAL A 102 -12.52 1.22 -8.16
C VAL A 102 -13.90 0.59 -8.32
N GLY A 103 -14.29 0.20 -9.54
CA GLY A 103 -15.66 -0.22 -9.87
C GLY A 103 -15.99 -1.71 -9.67
N ASP A 104 -15.04 -2.63 -9.78
CA ASP A 104 -15.31 -4.09 -9.76
C ASP A 104 -14.23 -4.92 -9.07
N SER A 105 -13.70 -4.39 -7.97
CA SER A 105 -12.74 -5.10 -7.14
C SER A 105 -13.46 -6.19 -6.33
N GLY A 106 -13.62 -7.39 -6.92
CA GLY A 106 -14.13 -8.57 -6.23
C GLY A 106 -13.41 -8.85 -4.89
N SER A 107 -14.02 -9.64 -4.01
CA SER A 107 -13.45 -9.88 -2.68
C SER A 107 -12.13 -10.65 -2.75
N LEU A 108 -11.10 -10.14 -2.07
CA LEU A 108 -9.81 -10.81 -1.99
C LEU A 108 -9.95 -12.06 -1.08
N ASN A 109 -9.53 -13.23 -1.57
CA ASN A 109 -9.50 -14.43 -0.72
C ASN A 109 -8.31 -14.38 0.26
N LEU A 110 -8.57 -13.83 1.44
CA LEU A 110 -7.58 -13.64 2.51
C LEU A 110 -7.04 -14.95 3.10
N GLU A 111 -7.65 -16.09 2.82
CA GLU A 111 -7.15 -17.39 3.26
C GLU A 111 -5.89 -17.82 2.49
N ASN A 112 -5.63 -17.21 1.32
CA ASN A 112 -4.39 -17.42 0.58
C ASN A 112 -3.29 -16.53 1.18
N GLU A 113 -2.17 -17.14 1.60
CA GLU A 113 -1.03 -16.44 2.20
C GLU A 113 -0.51 -15.28 1.31
N ARG A 114 -0.54 -15.45 -0.02
CA ARG A 114 -0.11 -14.39 -0.94
C ARG A 114 -1.06 -13.19 -0.89
N ALA A 115 -2.36 -13.44 -0.88
CA ALA A 115 -3.39 -12.41 -0.82
C ALA A 115 -3.37 -11.69 0.54
N MET A 116 -3.21 -12.43 1.63
CA MET A 116 -3.02 -11.88 2.98
C MET A 116 -1.80 -10.96 3.04
N LYS A 117 -0.65 -11.40 2.51
CA LYS A 117 0.57 -10.56 2.43
C LYS A 117 0.34 -9.29 1.61
N GLN A 118 -0.40 -9.37 0.51
CA GLN A 118 -0.77 -8.21 -0.31
C GLN A 118 -1.65 -7.23 0.48
N ALA A 119 -2.67 -7.72 1.19
CA ALA A 119 -3.53 -6.89 2.05
C ALA A 119 -2.70 -6.16 3.12
N HIS A 120 -1.85 -6.87 3.86
CA HIS A 120 -0.96 -6.26 4.86
C HIS A 120 0.04 -5.27 4.25
N ALA A 121 0.53 -5.53 3.04
CA ALA A 121 1.43 -4.60 2.37
C ALA A 121 0.70 -3.30 1.99
N ALA A 122 -0.54 -3.41 1.50
CA ALA A 122 -1.37 -2.26 1.14
C ALA A 122 -1.78 -1.43 2.36
N ILE A 123 -2.18 -2.06 3.47
CA ILE A 123 -2.52 -1.36 4.72
C ILE A 123 -1.30 -0.65 5.29
N ARG A 124 -0.14 -1.33 5.36
CA ARG A 124 1.11 -0.70 5.82
C ARG A 124 1.57 0.41 4.88
N PHE A 125 1.33 0.29 3.58
CA PHE A 125 1.57 1.38 2.63
C PHE A 125 0.69 2.59 2.96
N ALA A 126 -0.61 2.40 3.18
CA ALA A 126 -1.54 3.47 3.54
C ALA A 126 -1.14 4.18 4.86
N ILE A 127 -0.72 3.43 5.88
CA ILE A 127 -0.22 4.02 7.14
C ILE A 127 1.04 4.86 6.89
N ARG A 128 2.01 4.35 6.13
CA ARG A 128 3.22 5.13 5.79
C ARG A 128 2.88 6.35 4.95
N PHE A 129 1.92 6.22 4.04
CA PHE A 129 1.45 7.32 3.21
C PHE A 129 0.80 8.43 4.06
N ALA A 130 -0.09 8.08 4.99
CA ALA A 130 -0.68 9.04 5.93
C ALA A 130 0.39 9.78 6.76
N ASN A 131 1.38 9.04 7.27
CA ASN A 131 2.51 9.63 8.00
C ASN A 131 3.36 10.56 7.12
N HIS A 132 3.58 10.20 5.86
CA HIS A 132 4.27 11.08 4.92
C HIS A 132 3.47 12.36 4.66
N ARG A 133 2.14 12.26 4.46
CA ARG A 133 1.25 13.42 4.31
C ARG A 133 1.28 14.34 5.52
N ARG A 134 1.34 13.79 6.73
CA ARG A 134 1.57 14.56 7.96
C ARG A 134 2.91 15.29 7.93
N SER A 135 3.99 14.62 7.54
CA SER A 135 5.34 15.21 7.52
C SER A 135 5.48 16.44 6.60
N ILE A 136 4.66 16.52 5.55
CA ILE A 136 4.62 17.65 4.61
C ILE A 136 3.50 18.67 4.95
N GLY A 137 2.83 18.52 6.09
CA GLY A 137 1.75 19.41 6.54
C GLY A 137 0.42 19.24 5.80
N ALA A 138 0.26 18.19 5.00
CA ALA A 138 -0.94 17.95 4.20
C ALA A 138 -2.03 17.15 4.94
N LEU A 139 -1.74 16.69 6.16
CA LEU A 139 -2.69 16.03 7.07
C LEU A 139 -2.39 16.50 8.50
N SER A 140 -3.42 16.81 9.30
CA SER A 140 -3.20 17.18 10.71
C SER A 140 -2.70 15.96 11.53
N SER A 141 -2.03 16.20 12.66
CA SER A 141 -1.59 15.08 13.52
C SER A 141 -2.77 14.24 13.98
N LEU A 142 -3.87 14.88 14.40
CA LEU A 142 -5.08 14.19 14.84
C LEU A 142 -5.62 13.26 13.75
N GLN A 143 -5.83 13.76 12.53
CA GLN A 143 -6.32 12.94 11.41
C GLN A 143 -5.37 11.79 11.07
N CYS A 144 -4.06 12.04 11.14
CA CYS A 144 -3.06 11.01 10.87
C CYS A 144 -3.07 9.90 11.93
N ASP A 145 -3.18 10.27 13.20
CA ASP A 145 -3.17 9.34 14.32
C ASP A 145 -4.48 8.54 14.36
N GLU A 146 -5.63 9.17 14.11
CA GLU A 146 -6.94 8.51 13.95
C GLU A 146 -6.92 7.51 12.79
N LEU A 147 -6.50 7.94 11.60
CA LEU A 147 -6.46 7.08 10.41
C LEU A 147 -5.47 5.92 10.59
N SER A 148 -4.29 6.18 11.14
CA SER A 148 -3.28 5.14 11.38
C SER A 148 -3.78 4.13 12.42
N GLY A 149 -4.43 4.60 13.49
CA GLY A 149 -5.03 3.73 14.50
C GLY A 149 -6.21 2.91 13.98
N GLU A 150 -7.04 3.48 13.10
CA GLU A 150 -8.11 2.74 12.41
C GLU A 150 -7.53 1.67 11.48
N LEU A 151 -6.56 2.02 10.64
CA LEU A 151 -5.91 1.07 9.73
C LEU A 151 -5.17 -0.05 10.48
N GLN A 152 -4.53 0.24 11.61
CA GLN A 152 -3.91 -0.78 12.45
C GLN A 152 -4.93 -1.73 13.08
N ARG A 153 -6.06 -1.20 13.55
CA ARG A 153 -7.15 -2.04 14.08
C ARG A 153 -7.72 -2.93 12.98
N PHE A 154 -7.89 -2.39 11.78
CA PHE A 154 -8.35 -3.13 10.62
C PHE A 154 -7.36 -4.23 10.21
N ASP A 155 -6.05 -3.95 10.23
CA ASP A 155 -4.99 -4.94 9.98
C ASP A 155 -5.09 -6.14 10.95
N TYR A 156 -5.28 -5.86 12.24
CA TYR A 156 -5.47 -6.91 13.24
C TYR A 156 -6.78 -7.66 13.06
N GLN A 157 -7.86 -6.99 12.65
CA GLN A 157 -9.14 -7.65 12.40
C GLN A 157 -9.02 -8.69 11.28
N ILE A 158 -8.34 -8.35 10.19
CA ILE A 158 -8.05 -9.28 9.09
C ILE A 158 -7.28 -10.51 9.58
N GLU A 159 -6.24 -10.33 10.40
CA GLU A 159 -5.47 -11.45 10.97
C GLU A 159 -6.36 -12.35 11.84
N ILE A 160 -7.17 -11.74 12.70
CA ILE A 160 -8.06 -12.45 13.61
C ILE A 160 -9.06 -13.30 12.81
N ASP A 161 -9.76 -12.69 11.85
CA ASP A 161 -10.78 -13.35 11.05
C ASP A 161 -10.18 -14.46 10.18
N THR A 162 -9.00 -14.22 9.60
CA THR A 162 -8.30 -15.21 8.78
C THR A 162 -7.88 -16.42 9.61
N HIS A 163 -7.24 -16.20 10.75
CA HIS A 163 -6.84 -17.30 11.64
C HIS A 163 -8.06 -18.05 12.22
N LEU A 164 -9.16 -17.36 12.53
CA LEU A 164 -10.40 -17.99 12.94
C LEU A 164 -11.02 -18.84 11.82
N GLY A 165 -11.09 -18.31 10.60
CA GLY A 165 -11.63 -19.03 9.44
C GLY A 165 -10.82 -20.27 9.08
N ILE A 166 -9.49 -20.16 9.04
CA ILE A 166 -8.60 -21.31 8.82
C ILE A 166 -8.75 -22.33 9.96
N GLY A 167 -8.76 -21.87 11.22
CA GLY A 167 -8.91 -22.75 12.38
C GLY A 167 -10.22 -23.54 12.37
N LYS A 168 -11.35 -22.89 12.07
CA LYS A 168 -12.66 -23.54 11.98
C LYS A 168 -12.69 -24.63 10.91
N ARG A 169 -12.18 -24.35 9.71
CA ARG A 169 -12.09 -25.35 8.63
C ARG A 169 -11.18 -26.52 8.96
N LEU A 170 -10.06 -26.26 9.63
CA LEU A 170 -9.16 -27.33 10.10
C LEU A 170 -9.81 -28.20 11.18
N LEU A 171 -10.63 -27.60 12.05
CA LEU A 171 -11.41 -28.34 13.04
C LEU A 171 -12.46 -29.23 12.36
N GLU A 172 -13.18 -28.72 11.37
CA GLU A 172 -14.12 -29.50 10.53
C GLU A 172 -13.42 -30.61 9.72
N SER A 173 -12.17 -30.40 9.35
CA SER A 173 -11.34 -31.37 8.60
C SER A 173 -10.60 -32.38 9.50
N ASP A 174 -11.01 -32.51 10.77
CA ASP A 174 -10.44 -33.42 11.77
C ASP A 174 -8.93 -33.22 12.01
N LYS A 175 -8.48 -31.95 11.97
CA LYS A 175 -7.10 -31.53 12.31
C LYS A 175 -7.06 -30.62 13.56
N PRO A 176 -7.56 -31.08 14.72
CA PRO A 176 -7.72 -30.28 15.93
C PRO A 176 -6.44 -29.63 16.45
N ALA A 177 -5.31 -30.35 16.37
CA ALA A 177 -4.01 -29.84 16.83
C ALA A 177 -3.53 -28.62 16.02
N VAL A 178 -3.75 -28.64 14.69
CA VAL A 178 -3.37 -27.52 13.80
C VAL A 178 -4.35 -26.37 13.96
N ALA A 179 -5.65 -26.67 14.06
CA ALA A 179 -6.69 -25.67 14.35
C ALA A 179 -6.39 -24.86 15.63
N THR A 180 -5.97 -25.55 16.69
CA THR A 180 -5.57 -24.93 17.97
C THR A 180 -4.45 -23.90 17.79
N THR A 181 -3.48 -24.16 16.91
CA THR A 181 -2.39 -23.22 16.62
C THR A 181 -2.93 -21.93 15.99
N HIS A 182 -3.84 -22.03 15.03
CA HIS A 182 -4.48 -20.86 14.41
C HIS A 182 -5.34 -20.09 15.43
N PHE A 183 -6.11 -20.76 16.28
CA PHE A 183 -6.88 -20.09 17.32
C PHE A 183 -5.98 -19.37 18.36
N LYS A 184 -4.83 -19.95 18.72
CA LYS A 184 -3.84 -19.28 19.57
C LYS A 184 -3.25 -18.04 18.90
N GLN A 185 -3.01 -18.09 17.59
CA GLN A 185 -2.56 -16.93 16.82
C GLN A 185 -3.62 -15.83 16.80
N ALA A 186 -4.89 -16.16 16.50
CA ALA A 186 -6.01 -15.22 16.59
C ALA A 186 -6.09 -14.56 17.98
N LYS A 187 -6.01 -15.36 19.06
CA LYS A 187 -5.97 -14.87 20.44
C LYS A 187 -4.84 -13.85 20.68
N SER A 188 -3.67 -14.12 20.11
CA SER A 188 -2.52 -13.22 20.23
C SER A 188 -2.78 -11.87 19.57
N PHE A 189 -3.47 -11.84 18.42
CA PHE A 189 -3.84 -10.61 17.74
C PHE A 189 -4.96 -9.86 18.48
N ILE A 190 -5.99 -10.56 18.99
CA ILE A 190 -7.04 -9.95 19.82
C ILE A 190 -6.44 -9.28 21.06
N SER A 191 -5.38 -9.87 21.64
CA SER A 191 -4.70 -9.28 22.79
C SER A 191 -4.11 -7.89 22.52
N ARG A 192 -3.73 -7.62 21.26
CA ARG A 192 -3.14 -6.35 20.78
C ARG A 192 -4.18 -5.30 20.42
N LEU A 193 -5.46 -5.67 20.28
CA LEU A 193 -6.54 -4.70 20.18
C LEU A 193 -6.62 -3.86 21.46
N HIS A 194 -6.95 -2.57 21.32
CA HIS A 194 -7.06 -1.67 22.47
C HIS A 194 -8.00 -2.23 23.56
N HIS A 195 -7.59 -2.06 24.82
CA HIS A 195 -8.30 -2.58 25.99
C HIS A 195 -9.73 -2.07 26.15
N GLN A 196 -10.06 -0.90 25.56
CA GLN A 196 -11.40 -0.31 25.59
C GLN A 196 -12.32 -0.82 24.47
N ASN A 197 -11.85 -1.72 23.60
CA ASN A 197 -12.71 -2.28 22.56
C ASN A 197 -13.72 -3.26 23.22
N PRO A 198 -15.04 -2.96 23.22
CA PRO A 198 -16.04 -3.82 23.83
C PRO A 198 -16.06 -5.23 23.19
N GLN A 199 -15.76 -5.34 21.90
CA GLN A 199 -15.73 -6.61 21.16
C GLN A 199 -14.55 -7.49 21.55
N ARG A 200 -13.50 -6.94 22.16
CA ARG A 200 -12.30 -7.69 22.55
C ARG A 200 -12.63 -8.81 23.53
N ARG A 201 -13.50 -8.54 24.50
CA ARG A 201 -13.87 -9.54 25.52
C ARG A 201 -14.65 -10.70 24.90
N GLU A 202 -15.64 -10.36 24.08
CA GLU A 202 -16.47 -11.33 23.34
C GLU A 202 -15.61 -12.20 22.39
N LEU A 203 -14.72 -11.58 21.61
CA LEU A 203 -13.79 -12.30 20.75
C LEU A 203 -12.87 -13.24 21.54
N LEU A 204 -12.31 -12.78 22.67
CA LEU A 204 -11.47 -13.64 23.51
C LEU A 204 -12.24 -14.84 24.06
N GLU A 205 -13.49 -14.64 24.48
CA GLU A 205 -14.36 -15.70 24.98
C GLU A 205 -14.63 -16.73 23.87
N GLN A 206 -15.06 -16.27 22.69
CA GLN A 206 -15.27 -17.12 21.52
C GLN A 206 -14.01 -17.91 21.13
N VAL A 207 -12.83 -17.28 21.10
CA VAL A 207 -11.59 -17.98 20.75
C VAL A 207 -11.19 -19.00 21.81
N ASN A 208 -11.43 -18.70 23.10
CA ASN A 208 -11.15 -19.67 24.16
C ASN A 208 -12.08 -20.88 24.07
N GLU A 209 -13.35 -20.70 23.72
CA GLU A 209 -14.29 -21.79 23.45
C GLU A 209 -13.83 -22.65 22.27
N LEU A 210 -13.43 -22.04 21.15
CA LEU A 210 -12.90 -22.75 19.98
C LEU A 210 -11.62 -23.54 20.31
N ILE A 211 -10.74 -22.99 21.14
CA ILE A 211 -9.56 -23.72 21.65
C ILE A 211 -10.00 -24.90 22.52
N ALA A 212 -10.97 -24.73 23.40
CA ALA A 212 -11.46 -25.80 24.26
C ALA A 212 -12.12 -26.93 23.45
N GLN A 213 -12.84 -26.60 22.38
CA GLN A 213 -13.44 -27.56 21.45
C GLN A 213 -12.37 -28.30 20.62
N ALA A 214 -11.32 -27.60 20.19
CA ALA A 214 -10.24 -28.18 19.38
C ALA A 214 -9.21 -28.97 20.21
N LEU A 215 -9.19 -28.83 21.53
CA LEU A 215 -8.39 -29.71 22.36
C LEU A 215 -9.14 -31.05 22.50
N PRO A 216 -8.51 -32.19 22.17
CA PRO A 216 -9.07 -33.50 22.47
C PRO A 216 -9.03 -33.70 23.99
N PHE A 217 -10.01 -33.14 24.69
CA PHE A 217 -10.37 -33.40 26.08
C PHE A 217 -9.27 -33.29 27.16
N GLY A 218 -9.47 -32.32 28.07
CA GLY A 218 -9.21 -32.50 29.50
C GLY A 218 -10.14 -33.54 30.16
N THR A 219 -10.40 -34.68 29.51
CA THR A 219 -11.44 -35.66 29.87
C THR A 219 -10.92 -37.09 29.76
N GLN A 220 -9.74 -37.35 30.33
CA GLN A 220 -9.36 -38.69 30.82
C GLN A 220 -8.59 -38.63 32.16
N ALA A 221 -7.86 -37.55 32.46
CA ALA A 221 -7.00 -37.50 33.65
C ALA A 221 -7.69 -37.11 34.98
N ARG A 222 -8.99 -36.74 35.00
CA ARG A 222 -9.69 -36.34 36.25
C ARG A 222 -10.72 -37.34 36.78
N GLN A 223 -10.96 -38.44 36.07
CA GLN A 223 -11.85 -39.53 36.53
C GLN A 223 -11.09 -40.78 36.98
N GLN A 224 -9.79 -40.91 36.71
CA GLN A 224 -8.97 -41.99 37.27
C GLN A 224 -8.49 -41.70 38.70
N ASP A 225 -8.32 -40.44 39.10
CA ASP A 225 -7.92 -40.05 40.47
C ASP A 225 -9.06 -40.10 41.51
N LYS A 226 -10.24 -40.64 41.16
CA LYS A 226 -11.36 -40.83 42.10
C LYS A 226 -11.77 -42.28 42.29
N ASN A 227 -11.11 -43.22 41.60
CA ASN A 227 -11.41 -44.66 41.65
C ASN A 227 -10.17 -45.53 41.92
N GLU A 228 -9.15 -44.98 42.60
CA GLU A 228 -8.10 -45.76 43.26
C GLU A 228 -8.05 -45.44 44.76
#